data_AF-A0A5P1E4V0-F1
#
_entry.id   AF-A0A5P1E4V0-F1
#
_cell.length_a   1.000
_cell.length_b   1.000
_cell.length_c   1.000
_cell.angle_alpha   90.00
_cell.angle_beta   90.00
_cell.angle_gamma   90.00
#
_symmetry.space_group_name_H-M   'P 1'
#
loop_
_entity.id
_entity.type
_entity.pdbx_description
1 polymer ?
#
loop_
_entity_poly.entity_id
_entity_poly.type
_entity_poly.pdbx_seq_one_letter_code
_entity_poly.pdbx_strand_id
1 'polypeptide(L)'
;MGRVIRTQRKGAGSVLKSYNHHRKGPTYFRSLDFGERNSYLNSIVTDIVHDPGHGAPFSHVMFQHLFRYKNQKELFVSAEGMYMGQLVYCKANLTVSIMVPLWLIPEGAVVYNVEHHVGDRGMGDGKGFEGLRDHHQTQS
;
A
#
# COMPACT_ATOMS: atom_id res chain seq x y z
N MET A 1 -15.26 -10.01 -44.93
CA MET A 1 -14.82 -10.27 -43.53
C MET A 1 -14.01 -9.07 -43.05
N GLY A 2 -14.41 -8.44 -41.94
CA GLY A 2 -13.78 -7.22 -41.44
C GLY A 2 -12.49 -7.47 -40.64
N ARG A 3 -11.59 -6.49 -40.61
CA ARG A 3 -10.33 -6.55 -39.84
C ARG A 3 -10.61 -6.39 -38.34
N VAL A 4 -9.92 -7.16 -37.50
CA VAL A 4 -10.02 -7.07 -36.03
C VAL A 4 -9.59 -5.68 -35.54
N ILE A 5 -10.46 -5.02 -34.76
CA ILE A 5 -10.20 -3.66 -34.26
C ILE A 5 -9.20 -3.65 -33.10
N ARG A 6 -8.52 -2.52 -32.89
CA ARG A 6 -7.51 -2.35 -31.82
C ARG A 6 -8.05 -2.71 -30.42
N THR A 7 -9.31 -2.40 -30.13
CA THR A 7 -9.94 -2.71 -28.83
C THR A 7 -9.96 -4.20 -28.54
N GLN A 8 -10.36 -5.02 -29.54
CA GLN A 8 -10.38 -6.48 -29.41
C GLN A 8 -8.97 -7.07 -29.22
N ARG A 9 -7.93 -6.43 -29.78
CA ARG A 9 -6.54 -6.89 -29.67
C ARG A 9 -5.90 -6.67 -28.29
N LYS A 10 -6.46 -5.79 -27.45
CA LYS A 10 -5.91 -5.48 -26.12
C LYS A 10 -5.98 -6.69 -25.17
N GLY A 11 -7.04 -7.49 -25.24
CA GLY A 11 -7.23 -8.67 -24.38
C GLY A 11 -6.48 -9.93 -24.84
N ALA A 12 -5.96 -9.95 -26.07
CA ALA A 12 -5.34 -11.13 -26.67
C ALA A 12 -3.91 -11.44 -26.14
N GLY A 13 -3.35 -10.59 -25.26
CA GLY A 13 -2.02 -10.83 -24.68
C GLY A 13 -0.88 -10.84 -25.70
N SER A 14 -0.98 -10.08 -26.80
CA SER A 14 0.09 -9.98 -27.81
C SER A 14 1.00 -8.77 -27.54
N VAL A 15 1.05 -7.80 -28.46
CA VAL A 15 1.93 -6.63 -28.41
C VAL A 15 1.50 -5.60 -27.34
N LEU A 16 0.23 -5.60 -26.93
CA LEU A 16 -0.34 -4.62 -26.00
C LEU A 16 -0.26 -5.06 -24.52
N LYS A 17 0.80 -5.80 -24.17
CA LYS A 17 1.09 -6.21 -22.78
C LYS A 17 1.79 -5.09 -22.02
N SER A 18 1.66 -5.08 -20.69
CA SER A 18 2.42 -4.17 -19.84
C SER A 18 3.90 -4.53 -19.82
N TYR A 19 4.77 -3.52 -19.91
CA TYR A 19 6.21 -3.69 -19.80
C TYR A 19 6.62 -3.65 -18.33
N ASN A 20 6.84 -4.82 -17.73
CA ASN A 20 7.05 -4.96 -16.28
C ASN A 20 8.51 -5.26 -15.90
N HIS A 21 9.46 -5.23 -16.84
CA HIS A 21 10.85 -5.66 -16.60
C HIS A 21 11.57 -4.85 -15.50
N HIS A 22 11.26 -3.55 -15.39
CA HIS A 22 11.88 -2.68 -14.38
C HIS A 22 11.03 -2.43 -13.14
N ARG A 23 9.86 -3.08 -13.03
CA ARG A 23 9.01 -2.94 -11.85
C ARG A 23 9.71 -3.55 -10.64
N LYS A 24 9.80 -2.78 -9.57
CA LYS A 24 10.37 -3.11 -8.26
C LYS A 24 9.54 -4.14 -7.51
N GLY A 25 8.23 -4.16 -7.75
CA GLY A 25 7.32 -5.13 -7.17
C GLY A 25 5.93 -4.55 -6.98
N PRO A 26 4.97 -5.38 -6.56
CA PRO A 26 3.67 -4.88 -6.17
C PRO A 26 3.74 -4.18 -4.81
N THR A 27 2.97 -3.11 -4.66
CA THR A 27 2.77 -2.44 -3.38
C THR A 27 1.57 -3.02 -2.68
N TYR A 28 1.80 -3.62 -1.53
CA TYR A 28 0.75 -4.17 -0.71
C TYR A 28 1.08 -3.90 0.75
N PHE A 29 0.05 -3.73 1.57
CA PHE A 29 0.21 -3.83 3.01
C PHE A 29 0.68 -5.24 3.41
N ARG A 30 1.12 -5.37 4.66
CA ARG A 30 1.49 -6.67 5.19
C ARG A 30 0.24 -7.55 5.29
N SER A 31 0.44 -8.86 5.29
CA SER A 31 -0.65 -9.78 5.62
C SER A 31 -1.13 -9.53 7.05
N LEU A 32 -2.44 -9.36 7.25
CA LEU A 32 -3.06 -9.29 8.57
C LEU A 32 -2.76 -10.54 9.39
N ASP A 33 -1.79 -10.44 10.28
CA ASP A 33 -1.43 -11.48 11.24
C ASP A 33 -1.91 -11.13 12.66
N PHE A 34 -1.73 -12.05 13.60
CA PHE A 34 -2.09 -11.83 15.01
C PHE A 34 -1.38 -10.60 15.59
N GLY A 35 -0.14 -10.35 15.17
CA GLY A 35 0.66 -9.22 15.65
C GLY A 35 0.02 -7.90 15.27
N GLU A 36 -0.44 -7.76 14.04
CA GLU A 36 -1.09 -6.55 13.55
C GLU A 36 -2.51 -6.38 14.10
N ARG A 37 -3.22 -7.48 14.34
CA ARG A 37 -4.56 -7.45 14.95
C ARG A 37 -4.55 -7.10 16.43
N ASN A 38 -3.52 -7.46 17.19
CA ASN A 38 -3.56 -7.35 18.65
C ASN A 38 -2.43 -6.51 19.26
N SER A 39 -1.43 -6.11 18.48
CA SER A 39 -0.26 -5.44 19.01
C SER A 39 0.25 -4.35 18.07
N TYR A 40 1.08 -3.46 18.63
CA TYR A 40 1.81 -2.47 17.86
C TYR A 40 3.05 -3.14 17.27
N LEU A 41 3.22 -3.04 15.95
CA LEU A 41 4.46 -3.44 15.30
C LEU A 41 5.34 -2.23 15.07
N ASN A 42 6.58 -2.32 15.55
CA ASN A 42 7.63 -1.37 15.23
C ASN A 42 8.18 -1.69 13.84
N SER A 43 8.33 -0.65 13.04
CA SER A 43 8.92 -0.76 11.71
C SER A 43 9.78 0.46 11.41
N ILE A 44 10.69 0.31 10.45
CA ILE A 44 11.55 1.39 10.00
C ILE A 44 11.51 1.49 8.48
N VAL A 45 11.43 2.71 7.98
CA VAL A 45 11.58 2.99 6.54
C VAL A 45 13.05 2.83 6.19
N THR A 46 13.38 1.84 5.39
CA THR A 46 14.78 1.55 5.02
C THR A 46 15.20 2.20 3.71
N ASP A 47 14.26 2.32 2.76
CA ASP A 47 14.55 2.92 1.44
C ASP A 47 13.30 3.59 0.83
N ILE A 48 13.49 4.62 0.02
CA ILE A 48 12.44 5.27 -0.77
C ILE A 48 12.90 5.25 -2.24
N VAL A 49 12.18 4.50 -3.05
CA VAL A 49 12.57 4.15 -4.42
C VAL A 49 11.49 4.54 -5.43
N HIS A 50 11.92 4.89 -6.64
CA HIS A 50 11.01 5.11 -7.75
C HIS A 50 10.71 3.81 -8.50
N ASP A 51 9.43 3.55 -8.77
CA ASP A 51 8.98 2.43 -9.59
C ASP A 51 8.55 2.88 -10.99
N PRO A 52 9.20 2.39 -12.07
CA PRO A 52 8.86 2.74 -13.44
C PRO A 52 7.41 2.35 -13.79
N GLY A 53 6.61 3.35 -14.14
CA GLY A 53 5.19 3.19 -14.48
C GLY A 53 4.23 3.55 -13.36
N HIS A 54 4.73 3.97 -12.20
CA HIS A 54 3.95 4.61 -11.14
C HIS A 54 4.38 6.07 -10.95
N GLY A 55 3.41 6.91 -10.58
CA GLY A 55 3.66 8.33 -10.31
C GLY A 55 4.14 8.58 -8.87
N ALA A 56 3.72 7.75 -7.92
CA ALA A 56 4.10 7.85 -6.52
C ALA A 56 5.43 7.11 -6.24
N PRO A 57 6.28 7.61 -5.34
CA PRO A 57 7.42 6.85 -4.83
C PRO A 57 6.94 5.70 -3.94
N PHE A 58 7.77 4.66 -3.84
CA PHE A 58 7.54 3.51 -2.98
C PHE A 58 8.54 3.48 -1.82
N SER A 59 8.08 3.06 -0.65
CA SER A 59 8.90 2.93 0.54
C SER A 59 9.13 1.45 0.86
N HIS A 60 10.40 1.04 0.97
CA HIS A 60 10.75 -0.20 1.62
C HIS A 60 10.65 -0.02 3.13
N VAL A 61 9.76 -0.80 3.76
CA VAL A 61 9.55 -0.79 5.21
C VAL A 61 9.96 -2.15 5.76
N MET A 62 10.79 -2.12 6.79
CA MET A 62 11.28 -3.31 7.46
C MET A 62 10.54 -3.51 8.78
N PHE A 63 9.87 -4.65 8.90
CA PHE A 63 9.23 -5.13 10.12
C PHE A 63 10.08 -6.20 10.78
N GLN A 64 10.07 -6.25 12.10
CA GLN A 64 10.60 -7.37 12.85
C GLN A 64 9.49 -8.42 13.03
N HIS A 65 9.77 -9.67 12.66
CA HIS A 65 8.82 -10.76 12.82
C HIS A 65 8.63 -11.08 14.32
N LEU A 66 7.39 -11.23 14.80
CA LEU A 66 7.10 -11.41 16.23
C LEU A 66 7.66 -12.74 16.79
N PHE A 67 7.48 -13.83 16.05
CA PHE A 67 7.80 -15.18 16.55
C PHE A 67 9.17 -15.71 16.11
N ARG A 68 9.87 -15.03 15.20
CA ARG A 68 11.09 -15.53 14.57
C ARG A 68 12.08 -14.39 14.48
N TYR A 69 13.37 -14.67 14.68
CA TYR A 69 14.43 -13.70 14.47
C TYR A 69 14.66 -13.47 12.96
N LYS A 70 13.73 -12.77 12.32
CA LYS A 70 13.73 -12.47 10.89
C LYS A 70 13.15 -11.08 10.65
N ASN A 71 13.75 -10.35 9.73
CA ASN A 71 13.22 -9.09 9.24
C ASN A 71 12.38 -9.34 7.99
N GLN A 72 11.18 -8.76 7.94
CA GLN A 72 10.28 -8.79 6.79
C GLN A 72 10.34 -7.44 6.11
N LYS A 73 10.79 -7.42 4.85
CA LYS A 73 10.80 -6.21 4.02
C LYS A 73 9.56 -6.24 3.13
N GLU A 74 8.75 -5.21 3.24
CA GLU A 74 7.54 -5.03 2.45
C GLU A 74 7.62 -3.68 1.71
N LEU A 75 6.95 -3.58 0.58
CA LEU A 75 6.97 -2.41 -0.29
C LEU A 75 5.63 -1.67 -0.19
N PHE A 76 5.67 -0.44 0.30
CA PHE A 76 4.50 0.41 0.48
C PHE A 76 4.49 1.53 -0.54
N VAL A 77 3.30 2.09 -0.78
CA VAL A 77 3.22 3.43 -1.38
C VAL A 77 3.70 4.43 -0.34
N SER A 78 4.63 5.31 -0.72
CA SER A 78 5.11 6.36 0.17
C SER A 78 4.04 7.44 0.33
N ALA A 79 3.72 7.79 1.57
CA ALA A 79 2.96 9.00 1.87
C ALA A 79 3.88 10.23 1.77
N GLU A 80 3.28 11.40 1.53
CA GLU A 80 4.04 12.64 1.53
C GLU A 80 4.68 12.90 2.90
N GLY A 81 5.92 13.38 2.91
CA GLY A 81 6.67 13.64 4.13
C GLY A 81 7.34 12.42 4.78
N MET A 82 7.17 11.21 4.23
CA MET A 82 7.95 10.05 4.68
C MET A 82 9.45 10.24 4.40
N TYR A 83 10.29 9.82 5.35
CA TYR A 83 11.74 9.91 5.21
C TYR A 83 12.46 8.63 5.63
N MET A 84 13.71 8.51 5.17
CA MET A 84 14.59 7.39 5.42
C MET A 84 14.96 7.28 6.90
N GLY A 85 14.85 6.09 7.48
CA GLY A 85 15.10 5.86 8.91
C GLY A 85 13.96 6.27 9.84
N GLN A 86 12.84 6.74 9.29
CA GLN A 86 11.66 7.05 10.08
C GLN A 86 11.13 5.79 10.77
N LEU A 87 10.90 5.88 12.07
CA LEU A 87 10.18 4.86 12.82
C LEU A 87 8.69 5.01 12.56
N VAL A 88 8.08 3.89 12.17
CA VAL A 88 6.67 3.87 11.87
C VAL A 88 6.01 2.68 12.53
N TYR A 89 4.80 2.89 13.01
CA TYR A 89 4.06 1.91 13.75
C TYR A 89 2.83 1.46 12.98
N CYS A 90 2.53 0.16 13.06
CA CYS A 90 1.23 -0.35 12.68
C CYS A 90 0.31 -0.29 13.90
N LYS A 91 -0.94 0.18 13.72
CA LYS A 91 -1.96 0.34 14.77
C LYS A 91 -1.79 1.46 15.81
N ALA A 92 -0.80 2.36 15.68
CA ALA A 92 -0.51 3.39 16.69
C ALA A 92 -1.41 4.63 16.64
N ASN A 93 -1.38 5.39 17.74
CA ASN A 93 -1.98 6.72 17.83
C ASN A 93 -1.48 7.64 16.71
N LEU A 94 -2.36 8.54 16.30
CA LEU A 94 -2.45 9.17 14.99
C LEU A 94 -1.24 9.98 14.47
N THR A 95 -0.23 10.23 15.30
CA THR A 95 0.80 11.22 14.99
C THR A 95 1.83 10.74 13.97
N VAL A 96 2.21 9.45 13.97
CA VAL A 96 3.21 8.89 13.04
C VAL A 96 2.94 7.40 12.76
N SER A 97 1.95 7.08 11.93
CA SER A 97 1.62 5.70 11.55
C SER A 97 1.40 5.55 10.04
N ILE A 98 1.96 4.49 9.44
CA ILE A 98 1.74 4.13 8.02
C ILE A 98 0.40 3.43 7.85
N MET A 99 -0.07 2.70 8.86
CA MET A 99 -1.24 1.83 8.74
C MET A 99 -2.03 1.80 10.04
N VAL A 100 -3.24 2.35 9.96
CA VAL A 100 -4.19 2.50 11.06
C VAL A 100 -5.56 2.08 10.55
N PRO A 101 -6.39 1.38 11.35
CA PRO A 101 -7.77 1.15 10.97
C PRO A 101 -8.55 2.45 10.80
N LEU A 102 -9.41 2.51 9.77
CA LEU A 102 -10.16 3.71 9.39
C LEU A 102 -10.98 4.32 10.53
N TRP A 103 -11.51 3.53 11.46
CA TRP A 103 -12.32 4.03 12.57
C TRP A 103 -11.52 4.85 13.60
N LEU A 104 -10.20 4.75 13.63
CA LEU A 104 -9.34 5.53 14.54
C LEU A 104 -8.94 6.88 13.93
N ILE A 105 -9.04 7.03 12.62
CA ILE A 105 -8.64 8.22 11.86
C ILE A 105 -9.71 9.29 12.01
N PRO A 106 -9.42 10.54 12.41
CA PRO A 106 -10.42 11.60 12.51
C PRO A 106 -10.95 11.96 11.11
N GLU A 107 -12.17 12.45 11.07
CA GLU A 107 -12.79 12.93 9.83
C GLU A 107 -12.02 14.12 9.27
N GLY A 108 -11.94 14.21 7.93
CA GLY A 108 -11.14 15.22 7.25
C GLY A 108 -9.62 14.98 7.28
N ALA A 109 -9.15 13.89 7.90
CA ALA A 109 -7.76 13.48 7.72
C ALA A 109 -7.53 12.90 6.32
N VAL A 110 -6.33 13.16 5.80
CA VAL A 110 -5.85 12.61 4.54
C VAL A 110 -5.42 11.15 4.76
N VAL A 111 -5.95 10.25 3.94
CA VAL A 111 -5.61 8.82 3.96
C VAL A 111 -5.08 8.36 2.60
N TYR A 112 -4.17 7.39 2.64
CA TYR A 112 -3.55 6.79 1.46
C TYR A 112 -3.78 5.27 1.46
N ASN A 113 -3.89 4.68 0.27
CA ASN A 113 -3.93 3.22 0.04
C ASN A 113 -4.99 2.48 0.89
N VAL A 114 -6.24 2.93 0.87
CA VAL A 114 -7.33 2.35 1.68
C VAL A 114 -7.70 0.92 1.22
N GLU A 115 -7.97 0.03 2.18
CA GLU A 115 -8.48 -1.32 1.90
C GLU A 115 -10.01 -1.30 1.67
N HIS A 116 -10.50 -1.99 0.63
CA HIS A 116 -11.93 -2.13 0.41
C HIS A 116 -12.56 -3.16 1.36
N HIS A 117 -11.94 -4.33 1.51
CA HIS A 117 -12.21 -5.25 2.62
C HIS A 117 -10.98 -5.40 3.50
N VAL A 118 -11.24 -5.65 4.79
CA VAL A 118 -10.20 -5.85 5.79
C VAL A 118 -9.30 -7.02 5.38
N GLY A 119 -8.03 -6.73 5.10
CA GLY A 119 -7.04 -7.72 4.69
C GLY A 119 -6.84 -7.89 3.19
N ASP A 120 -7.47 -7.05 2.36
CA ASP A 120 -7.20 -7.01 0.92
C ASP A 120 -5.80 -6.46 0.59
N ARG A 121 -5.05 -6.00 1.61
CA ARG A 121 -3.67 -5.49 1.54
C ARG A 121 -3.53 -4.21 0.70
N GLY A 122 -4.60 -3.45 0.58
CA GLY A 122 -4.70 -2.25 -0.24
C GLY A 122 -5.01 -2.56 -1.70
N MET A 123 -5.79 -1.69 -2.35
CA MET A 123 -6.09 -1.83 -3.77
C MET A 123 -4.89 -1.34 -4.59
N GLY A 124 -4.11 -2.29 -5.11
CA GLY A 124 -2.80 -2.11 -5.75
C GLY A 124 -2.81 -1.35 -7.08
N ASP A 125 -3.42 -0.17 -7.13
CA ASP A 125 -3.44 0.67 -8.31
C ASP A 125 -2.15 1.49 -8.47
N GLY A 126 -1.29 1.52 -7.44
CA GLY A 126 0.03 2.17 -7.45
C GLY A 126 0.01 3.67 -7.82
N LYS A 127 -1.18 4.23 -8.00
CA LYS A 127 -1.50 5.63 -7.83
C LYS A 127 -1.77 5.75 -6.34
N GLY A 128 -0.92 6.44 -5.60
CA GLY A 128 -1.25 6.81 -4.23
C GLY A 128 -2.52 7.65 -4.26
N PHE A 129 -3.68 7.00 -4.20
CA PHE A 129 -4.95 7.69 -4.15
C PHE A 129 -5.05 8.30 -2.76
N GLU A 130 -4.98 9.62 -2.76
CA GLU A 130 -5.23 10.47 -1.61
C GLU A 130 -6.74 10.66 -1.50
N GLY A 131 -7.30 10.27 -0.37
CA GLY A 131 -8.72 10.45 -0.05
C GLY A 131 -8.89 11.24 1.24
N LEU A 132 -9.95 12.02 1.32
CA LEU A 132 -10.44 12.57 2.58
C LEU A 132 -11.36 11.53 3.22
N ARG A 133 -11.22 11.33 4.53
CA ARG A 133 -12.20 10.54 5.28
C ARG A 133 -13.48 11.35 5.47
N ASP A 134 -14.54 10.95 4.77
CA ASP A 134 -15.91 11.45 4.97
C ASP A 134 -16.69 10.58 5.98
N HIS A 135 -17.82 11.11 6.49
CA HIS A 135 -18.64 10.52 7.55
C HIS A 135 -18.95 9.01 7.39
N HIS A 136 -18.92 8.29 8.52
CA HIS A 136 -19.38 6.89 8.59
C HIS A 136 -20.88 6.77 8.27
N GLN A 137 -21.24 6.00 7.23
CA GLN A 137 -22.36 5.07 7.38
C GLN A 137 -21.80 3.86 8.12
N THR A 138 -22.04 3.79 9.43
CA THR A 138 -21.92 2.55 10.20
C THR A 138 -22.82 1.50 9.53
N GLN A 139 -22.22 0.56 8.81
CA GLN A 139 -22.90 -0.69 8.51
C GLN A 139 -23.04 -1.43 9.85
N SER A 140 -24.29 -1.51 10.31
CA SER A 140 -24.76 -2.32 11.44
C SER A 140 -24.62 -3.81 11.15
#